data_AF-A0A2T6KDM9-F1
#
_entry.id   AF-A0A2T6KDM9-F1
#
_cell.length_a   1.000
_cell.length_b   1.000
_cell.length_c   1.000
_cell.angle_alpha   90.00
_cell.angle_beta   90.00
_cell.angle_gamma   90.00
#
_symmetry.space_group_name_H-M   'P 1'
#
loop_
_entity.id
_entity.type
_entity.pdbx_description
1 polymer ?
#
loop_
_entity_poly.entity_id
_entity_poly.type
_entity_poly.pdbx_seq_one_letter_code
_entity_poly.pdbx_strand_id
1 'polypeptide(L)'
;MNFKASTILKITCVALTVSTAAATFVATSATPAYAERGGNGNGKARGNGNGRGNSEARQSRREAREASRGNNGNNGRGHIARELKGLNAAHANPNALANAAPGSMPGKLNEYKEAHQNLVETVAIQDVAYAEYQRLIGLSPEEIAEAYPDGGYEGAVTSAADEYLAARDDAVAAQDLANDRLSTLTDGRELSDDAFSELKRLLNL
;
A
#
# COMPACT_ATOMS: atom_id res chain seq x y z
N MET A 1 -2.46 -18.78 31.08
CA MET A 1 -2.06 -19.25 29.74
C MET A 1 -2.42 -18.14 28.76
N ASN A 2 -1.41 -17.52 28.13
CA ASN A 2 -1.57 -16.34 27.31
C ASN A 2 -1.95 -16.73 25.88
N PHE A 3 -3.16 -16.40 25.43
CA PHE A 3 -3.53 -16.52 24.03
C PHE A 3 -3.04 -15.28 23.28
N LYS A 4 -1.96 -15.44 22.50
CA LYS A 4 -1.55 -14.49 21.48
C LYS A 4 -2.46 -14.70 20.26
N ALA A 5 -3.44 -13.82 20.06
CA ALA A 5 -4.16 -13.75 18.80
C ALA A 5 -3.29 -12.99 17.79
N SER A 6 -2.86 -13.70 16.75
CA SER A 6 -2.08 -13.20 15.63
C SER A 6 -2.97 -12.31 14.75
N THR A 7 -2.79 -11.00 14.82
CA THR A 7 -3.45 -10.02 13.94
C THR A 7 -2.88 -10.14 12.52
N ILE A 8 -3.44 -11.04 11.71
CA ILE A 8 -3.30 -10.99 10.26
C ILE A 8 -4.45 -10.11 9.77
N LEU A 9 -4.18 -8.80 9.69
CA LEU A 9 -5.09 -7.81 9.13
C LEU A 9 -5.15 -8.05 7.62
N LYS A 10 -6.14 -8.85 7.20
CA LYS A 10 -6.52 -8.95 5.79
C LYS A 10 -7.08 -7.60 5.39
N ILE A 11 -6.54 -7.02 4.33
CA ILE A 11 -7.10 -5.84 3.68
C ILE A 11 -8.49 -6.27 3.19
N THR A 12 -9.52 -5.88 3.93
CA THR A 12 -10.90 -6.05 3.53
C THR A 12 -11.12 -5.09 2.36
N CYS A 13 -11.25 -5.62 1.14
CA CYS A 13 -11.89 -4.87 0.07
C CYS A 13 -13.23 -4.36 0.61
N VAL A 14 -13.38 -3.04 0.75
CA VAL A 14 -14.71 -2.42 0.83
C VAL A 14 -15.30 -2.45 -0.58
N ALA A 15 -15.71 -3.64 -0.99
CA ALA A 15 -16.48 -3.85 -2.21
C ALA A 15 -17.67 -4.73 -1.83
N LEU A 16 -18.82 -4.10 -1.60
CA LEU A 16 -20.10 -4.78 -1.69
C LEU A 16 -21.08 -3.93 -2.49
N THR A 17 -21.48 -4.53 -3.60
CA THR A 17 -22.27 -4.03 -4.71
C THR A 17 -23.73 -3.79 -4.33
N VAL A 18 -24.28 -2.64 -4.73
CA VAL A 18 -25.71 -2.52 -5.10
C VAL A 18 -25.79 -2.03 -6.53
N SER A 19 -26.41 -2.87 -7.35
CA SER A 19 -26.62 -2.74 -8.79
C SER A 19 -27.74 -1.76 -9.13
N THR A 20 -27.46 -0.80 -10.02
CA THR A 20 -28.46 -0.20 -10.91
C THR A 20 -27.92 -0.20 -12.34
N ALA A 21 -28.72 -0.72 -13.26
CA ALA A 21 -28.37 -1.06 -14.63
C ALA A 21 -28.78 0.02 -15.66
N ALA A 22 -28.10 -0.04 -16.82
CA ALA A 22 -28.35 0.60 -18.14
C ALA A 22 -27.86 2.07 -18.30
N ALA A 23 -27.19 2.49 -19.39
CA ALA A 23 -26.94 1.90 -20.69
C ALA A 23 -25.59 2.39 -21.31
N THR A 24 -25.04 1.55 -22.17
CA THR A 24 -23.79 1.67 -22.94
C THR A 24 -23.78 2.77 -24.01
N PHE A 25 -22.62 3.40 -24.22
CA PHE A 25 -22.12 3.73 -25.56
C PHE A 25 -20.66 3.30 -25.69
N VAL A 26 -20.41 2.40 -26.65
CA VAL A 26 -19.09 1.92 -27.05
C VAL A 26 -18.58 2.82 -28.18
N ALA A 27 -17.34 3.30 -28.06
CA ALA A 27 -16.55 3.74 -29.20
C ALA A 27 -15.19 3.04 -29.15
N THR A 28 -15.08 1.95 -29.90
CA THR A 28 -13.84 1.27 -30.26
C THR A 28 -13.06 2.12 -31.27
N SER A 29 -11.75 2.26 -31.07
CA SER A 29 -10.82 2.22 -32.21
C SER A 29 -9.57 1.44 -31.82
N ALA A 30 -9.19 0.53 -32.72
CA ALA A 30 -8.19 -0.49 -32.51
C ALA A 30 -6.75 0.01 -32.73
N THR A 31 -5.85 -0.67 -32.02
CA THR A 31 -4.39 -0.81 -32.06
C THR A 31 -3.63 -0.42 -33.34
N PRO A 32 -2.32 -0.12 -33.21
CA PRO A 32 -1.37 -1.19 -33.51
C PRO A 32 -0.33 -1.44 -32.42
N ALA A 33 -0.02 -2.73 -32.25
CA ALA A 33 1.17 -3.22 -31.60
C ALA A 33 2.42 -2.76 -32.37
N TYR A 34 3.45 -2.33 -31.63
CA TYR A 34 4.81 -2.27 -32.12
C TYR A 34 5.71 -3.03 -31.16
N ALA A 35 6.15 -4.20 -31.60
CA ALA A 35 7.29 -4.88 -31.04
C ALA A 35 8.53 -4.38 -31.78
N GLU A 36 9.49 -3.80 -31.08
CA GLU A 36 10.86 -3.74 -31.57
C GLU A 36 11.80 -4.44 -30.60
N ARG A 37 12.29 -5.57 -31.13
CA ARG A 37 13.33 -6.44 -30.61
C ARG A 37 14.67 -5.79 -30.90
N GLY A 38 15.50 -5.60 -29.88
CA GLY A 38 16.95 -5.50 -30.08
C GLY A 38 17.70 -4.67 -29.07
N GLY A 39 18.65 -5.29 -28.36
CA GLY A 39 19.68 -4.54 -27.64
C GLY A 39 20.28 -5.20 -26.42
N ASN A 40 20.73 -6.45 -26.51
CA ASN A 40 21.58 -7.03 -25.46
C ASN A 40 23.02 -6.49 -25.62
N GLY A 41 23.31 -5.33 -25.02
CA GLY A 41 24.60 -4.66 -25.09
C GLY A 41 25.51 -4.97 -23.89
N ASN A 42 26.25 -6.09 -23.94
CA ASN A 42 27.35 -6.36 -23.01
C ASN A 42 28.59 -5.52 -23.39
N GLY A 43 28.68 -4.29 -22.88
CA GLY A 43 29.86 -3.44 -23.03
C GLY A 43 30.99 -3.82 -22.05
N LYS A 44 31.84 -4.77 -22.40
CA LYS A 44 33.13 -4.99 -21.72
C LYS A 44 34.14 -3.92 -22.18
N ALA A 45 34.25 -2.82 -21.45
CA ALA A 45 35.33 -1.86 -21.65
C ALA A 45 36.65 -2.44 -21.10
N ARG A 46 37.61 -2.66 -22.00
CA ARG A 46 39.00 -3.01 -21.70
C ARG A 46 39.76 -1.72 -21.37
N GLY A 47 40.06 -1.51 -20.09
CA GLY A 47 41.03 -0.52 -19.63
C GLY A 47 42.41 -1.16 -19.52
N ASN A 48 43.33 -0.74 -20.40
CA ASN A 48 44.72 -1.16 -20.45
C ASN A 48 45.51 -0.51 -19.30
N GLY A 49 46.00 -1.29 -18.35
CA GLY A 49 46.84 -0.83 -17.25
C GLY A 49 48.08 -1.71 -17.13
N ASN A 50 49.21 -1.21 -17.60
CA ASN A 50 50.52 -1.81 -17.41
C ASN A 50 50.87 -1.84 -15.91
N GLY A 51 50.93 -3.04 -15.33
CA GLY A 51 51.44 -3.29 -13.98
C GLY A 51 52.12 -4.64 -13.94
N ARG A 52 53.44 -4.65 -14.12
CA ARG A 52 54.30 -5.81 -13.92
C ARG A 52 54.23 -6.24 -12.45
N GLY A 53 53.93 -7.51 -12.17
CA GLY A 53 54.01 -8.05 -10.81
C GLY A 53 53.15 -9.29 -10.53
N ASN A 54 53.83 -10.44 -10.52
CA ASN A 54 53.52 -11.70 -9.80
C ASN A 54 52.22 -12.47 -10.13
N SER A 55 52.38 -13.57 -10.88
CA SER A 55 51.30 -14.34 -11.51
C SER A 55 50.82 -15.57 -10.72
N GLU A 56 51.27 -15.82 -9.49
CA GLU A 56 50.86 -17.04 -8.75
C GLU A 56 49.92 -16.78 -7.57
N ALA A 57 49.78 -15.53 -7.10
CA ALA A 57 48.89 -15.18 -5.98
C ALA A 57 47.48 -14.71 -6.39
N ARG A 58 47.19 -14.63 -7.70
CA ARG A 58 45.92 -14.10 -8.24
C ARG A 58 44.91 -15.17 -8.66
N GLN A 59 45.33 -16.39 -8.97
CA GLN A 59 44.42 -17.49 -9.30
C GLN A 59 43.65 -17.97 -8.07
N SER A 60 44.34 -18.18 -6.95
CA SER A 60 43.72 -18.57 -5.66
C SER A 60 42.74 -17.52 -5.11
N ARG A 61 42.96 -16.22 -5.38
CA ARG A 61 42.07 -15.14 -4.95
C ARG A 61 40.87 -14.90 -5.87
N ARG A 62 40.94 -15.31 -7.14
CA ARG A 62 39.79 -15.27 -8.05
C ARG A 62 38.86 -16.45 -7.79
N GLU A 63 39.40 -17.64 -7.58
CA GLU A 63 38.61 -18.83 -7.24
C GLU A 63 37.91 -18.68 -5.87
N ALA A 64 38.59 -18.08 -4.87
CA ALA A 64 37.95 -17.76 -3.58
C ALA A 64 36.86 -16.67 -3.69
N ARG A 65 36.98 -15.72 -4.64
CA ARG A 65 35.97 -14.67 -4.87
C ARG A 65 34.80 -15.15 -5.73
N GLU A 66 34.99 -16.13 -6.61
CA GLU A 66 33.90 -16.79 -7.34
C GLU A 66 33.12 -17.76 -6.46
N ALA A 67 33.80 -18.54 -5.62
CA ALA A 67 33.15 -19.42 -4.64
C ALA A 67 32.32 -18.64 -3.60
N SER A 68 32.76 -17.43 -3.22
CA SER A 68 32.03 -16.58 -2.26
C SER A 68 30.91 -15.74 -2.89
N ARG A 69 30.84 -15.64 -4.22
CA ARG A 69 29.75 -14.93 -4.94
C ARG A 69 28.60 -15.85 -5.34
N GLY A 70 28.86 -17.15 -5.50
CA GLY A 70 27.83 -18.14 -5.81
C GLY A 70 26.89 -18.47 -4.64
N ASN A 71 27.32 -18.21 -3.40
CA ASN A 71 26.59 -18.61 -2.19
C ASN A 71 25.99 -17.44 -1.40
N ASN A 72 26.05 -16.20 -1.90
CA ASN A 72 25.38 -15.09 -1.25
C ASN A 72 23.91 -15.10 -1.65
N GLY A 73 23.15 -15.94 -0.94
CA GLY A 73 21.71 -16.11 -1.06
C GLY A 73 21.01 -14.75 -1.16
N ASN A 74 20.57 -14.44 -2.37
CA ASN A 74 19.76 -13.27 -2.63
C ASN A 74 18.35 -13.64 -2.16
N ASN A 75 18.10 -13.54 -0.85
CA ASN A 75 16.86 -13.94 -0.17
C ASN A 75 15.65 -13.05 -0.54
N GLY A 76 15.44 -12.72 -1.83
CA GLY A 76 14.40 -11.80 -2.30
C GLY A 76 14.62 -10.32 -1.93
N ARG A 77 15.45 -10.02 -0.92
CA ARG A 77 15.73 -8.67 -0.42
C ARG A 77 16.20 -7.69 -1.50
N GLY A 78 16.95 -8.16 -2.50
CA GLY A 78 17.39 -7.33 -3.61
C GLY A 78 16.29 -6.91 -4.57
N HIS A 79 15.18 -7.65 -4.66
CA HIS A 79 14.03 -7.31 -5.50
C HIS A 79 13.19 -6.23 -4.83
N ILE A 80 12.84 -6.41 -3.55
CA ILE A 80 12.11 -5.41 -2.75
C ILE A 80 12.89 -4.09 -2.69
N ALA A 81 14.21 -4.13 -2.47
CA ALA A 81 15.04 -2.93 -2.44
C ALA A 81 15.09 -2.17 -3.79
N ARG A 82 14.92 -2.88 -4.92
CA ARG A 82 14.85 -2.26 -6.26
C ARG A 82 13.50 -1.64 -6.52
N GLU A 83 12.42 -2.25 -6.05
CA GLU A 83 11.06 -1.71 -6.18
C GLU A 83 10.87 -0.45 -5.32
N LEU A 84 11.37 -0.51 -4.09
CA LEU A 84 11.41 0.64 -3.19
C LEU A 84 12.36 1.76 -3.68
N LYS A 85 13.21 1.52 -4.68
CA LYS A 85 14.01 2.50 -5.45
C LYS A 85 14.35 3.83 -4.73
N GLY A 86 15.08 3.77 -3.62
CA GLY A 86 15.52 4.98 -2.92
C GLY A 86 14.53 5.55 -1.88
N LEU A 87 13.44 4.85 -1.57
CA LEU A 87 12.58 5.07 -0.38
C LEU A 87 13.31 4.79 0.94
N ASN A 88 14.65 4.76 0.94
CA ASN A 88 15.49 4.77 2.14
C ASN A 88 15.24 6.02 3.01
N ALA A 89 14.63 7.06 2.44
CA ALA A 89 14.10 8.19 3.21
C ALA A 89 13.02 7.78 4.23
N ALA A 90 12.36 6.63 4.08
CA ALA A 90 11.41 6.10 5.07
C ALA A 90 12.10 5.71 6.39
N HIS A 91 13.43 5.56 6.39
CA HIS A 91 14.22 5.43 7.62
C HIS A 91 14.61 6.77 8.26
N ALA A 92 14.22 7.92 7.69
CA ALA A 92 14.46 9.21 8.32
C ALA A 92 13.75 9.27 9.68
N ASN A 93 14.36 9.96 10.65
CA ASN A 93 13.72 10.21 11.95
C ASN A 93 12.34 10.87 11.72
N PRO A 94 11.28 10.50 12.48
CA PRO A 94 9.97 11.14 12.41
C PRO A 94 9.99 12.68 12.37
N ASN A 95 10.89 13.32 13.15
CA ASN A 95 11.05 14.78 13.12
C ASN A 95 11.55 15.30 11.77
N ALA A 96 12.38 14.52 11.06
CA ALA A 96 12.88 14.88 9.74
C ALA A 96 11.81 14.69 8.65
N LEU A 97 10.90 13.72 8.80
CA LEU A 97 9.74 13.55 7.91
C LEU A 97 8.76 14.73 8.07
N ALA A 98 8.42 15.09 9.31
CA ALA A 98 7.46 16.15 9.62
C ALA A 98 7.90 17.55 9.18
N ASN A 99 9.22 17.81 9.12
CA ASN A 99 9.77 19.12 8.72
C ASN A 99 10.31 19.14 7.29
N ALA A 100 10.09 18.07 6.52
CA ALA A 100 10.59 17.98 5.17
C ALA A 100 9.88 18.97 4.24
N ALA A 101 10.59 19.48 3.23
CA ALA A 101 9.98 20.32 2.21
C ALA A 101 8.89 19.52 1.46
N PRO A 102 7.73 20.14 1.17
CA PRO A 102 6.70 19.53 0.34
C PRO A 102 7.29 19.05 -1.01
N GLY A 103 6.89 17.86 -1.46
CA GLY A 103 7.39 17.25 -2.70
C GLY A 103 8.80 16.63 -2.65
N SER A 104 9.58 16.83 -1.58
CA SER A 104 10.81 16.06 -1.34
C SER A 104 10.47 14.61 -0.99
N MET A 105 11.39 13.64 -1.18
CA MET A 105 11.11 12.24 -0.83
C MET A 105 10.65 12.05 0.63
N PRO A 106 11.31 12.66 1.64
CA PRO A 106 10.80 12.63 3.02
C PRO A 106 9.43 13.31 3.18
N GLY A 107 9.17 14.40 2.47
CA GLY A 107 7.87 15.09 2.50
C GLY A 107 6.74 14.25 1.90
N LYS A 108 6.94 13.67 0.72
CA LYS A 108 6.00 12.74 0.08
C LYS A 108 5.71 11.52 0.96
N LEU A 109 6.72 11.00 1.66
CA LEU A 109 6.55 9.90 2.63
C LEU A 109 5.67 10.32 3.80
N ASN A 110 5.87 11.54 4.32
CA ASN A 110 5.03 12.07 5.39
C ASN A 110 3.58 12.27 4.93
N GLU A 111 3.36 12.86 3.75
CA GLU A 111 2.03 13.04 3.18
C GLU A 111 1.28 11.72 2.98
N TYR A 112 1.97 10.69 2.46
CA TYR A 112 1.38 9.35 2.35
C TYR A 112 1.06 8.74 3.72
N LYS A 113 1.96 8.89 4.69
CA LYS A 113 1.75 8.40 6.05
C LYS A 113 0.51 9.03 6.69
N GLU A 114 0.39 10.35 6.62
CA GLU A 114 -0.76 11.08 7.17
C GLU A 114 -2.06 10.68 6.48
N ALA A 115 -2.06 10.57 5.15
CA ALA A 115 -3.23 10.12 4.39
C ALA A 115 -3.65 8.69 4.76
N HIS A 116 -2.68 7.78 4.95
CA HIS A 116 -2.97 6.40 5.38
C HIS A 116 -3.49 6.35 6.83
N GLN A 117 -2.95 7.17 7.73
CA GLN A 117 -3.46 7.25 9.10
C GLN A 117 -4.90 7.77 9.14
N ASN A 118 -5.20 8.81 8.35
CA ASN A 118 -6.55 9.32 8.19
C ASN A 118 -7.50 8.24 7.62
N LEU A 119 -7.06 7.47 6.62
CA LEU A 119 -7.84 6.34 6.10
C LEU A 119 -8.16 5.30 7.18
N VAL A 120 -7.19 4.94 8.02
CA VAL A 120 -7.41 3.98 9.12
C VAL A 120 -8.44 4.52 10.11
N GLU A 121 -8.39 5.81 10.41
CA GLU A 121 -9.34 6.48 11.31
C GLU A 121 -10.75 6.53 10.71
N THR A 122 -10.90 6.94 9.44
CA THR A 122 -12.21 7.02 8.78
C THR A 122 -12.85 5.66 8.58
N VAL A 123 -12.06 4.61 8.27
CA VAL A 123 -12.57 3.23 8.22
C VAL A 123 -13.06 2.76 9.59
N ALA A 124 -12.35 3.10 10.67
CA ALA A 124 -12.80 2.75 12.02
C ALA A 124 -14.13 3.44 12.38
N ILE A 125 -14.33 4.69 11.96
CA ILE A 125 -15.60 5.42 12.13
C ILE A 125 -16.71 4.74 11.32
N GLN A 126 -16.44 4.38 10.06
CA GLN A 126 -17.36 3.64 9.20
C GLN A 126 -17.79 2.31 9.83
N ASP A 127 -16.84 1.55 10.39
CA ASP A 127 -17.12 0.27 11.04
C ASP A 127 -18.05 0.42 12.26
N VAL A 128 -17.86 1.47 13.06
CA VAL A 128 -18.73 1.78 14.20
C VAL A 128 -20.13 2.17 13.74
N ALA A 129 -20.25 3.06 12.75
CA ALA A 129 -21.54 3.48 12.20
C ALA A 129 -22.30 2.30 11.57
N TYR A 130 -21.59 1.44 10.85
CA TYR A 130 -22.15 0.22 10.29
C TYR A 130 -22.64 -0.74 11.37
N ALA A 131 -21.86 -0.95 12.44
CA ALA A 131 -22.24 -1.81 13.55
C ALA A 131 -23.50 -1.31 14.25
N GLU A 132 -23.66 0.01 14.44
CA GLU A 132 -24.86 0.60 15.02
C GLU A 132 -26.08 0.45 14.12
N TYR A 133 -25.93 0.72 12.82
CA TYR A 133 -26.99 0.48 11.85
C TYR A 133 -27.45 -0.98 11.85
N GLN A 134 -26.50 -1.93 11.84
CA GLN A 134 -26.78 -3.37 11.90
C GLN A 134 -27.44 -3.79 13.21
N ARG A 135 -27.01 -3.22 14.34
CA ARG A 135 -27.63 -3.47 15.65
C ARG A 135 -29.10 -3.07 15.63
N LEU A 136 -29.40 -1.87 15.13
CA LEU A 136 -30.77 -1.35 15.09
C LEU A 136 -31.67 -2.19 14.19
N ILE A 137 -31.28 -2.45 12.94
CA ILE A 137 -32.10 -3.25 12.01
C ILE A 137 -32.22 -4.72 12.42
N GLY A 138 -31.36 -5.19 13.32
CA GLY A 138 -31.36 -6.54 13.87
C GLY A 138 -32.24 -6.72 15.11
N LEU A 139 -32.83 -5.65 15.67
CA LEU A 139 -33.71 -5.76 16.84
C LEU A 139 -35.00 -6.51 16.50
N SER A 140 -35.41 -7.41 17.41
CA SER A 140 -36.72 -8.04 17.37
C SER A 140 -37.85 -7.05 17.71
N PRO A 141 -39.11 -7.33 17.32
CA PRO A 141 -40.24 -6.49 17.68
C PRO A 141 -40.39 -6.26 19.19
N GLU A 142 -40.10 -7.27 20.01
CA GLU A 142 -40.11 -7.18 21.46
C GLU A 142 -39.02 -6.22 21.98
N GLU A 143 -37.80 -6.32 21.46
CA GLU A 143 -36.70 -5.42 21.82
C GLU A 143 -36.93 -3.99 21.33
N ILE A 144 -37.59 -3.82 20.17
CA ILE A 144 -38.00 -2.49 19.69
C ILE A 144 -39.04 -1.88 20.63
N ALA A 145 -40.05 -2.65 21.04
CA ALA A 145 -41.08 -2.17 21.97
C ALA A 145 -40.49 -1.82 23.36
N GLU A 146 -39.44 -2.53 23.79
CA GLU A 146 -38.73 -2.26 25.03
C GLU A 146 -37.81 -1.03 24.94
N ALA A 147 -37.01 -0.92 23.87
CA ALA A 147 -36.03 0.16 23.70
C ALA A 147 -36.65 1.48 23.21
N TYR A 148 -37.79 1.41 22.51
CA TYR A 148 -38.49 2.54 21.91
C TYR A 148 -39.99 2.52 22.25
N PRO A 149 -40.37 2.59 23.55
CA PRO A 149 -41.76 2.42 23.99
C PRO A 149 -42.71 3.52 23.47
N ASP A 150 -42.17 4.73 23.22
CA ASP A 150 -42.92 5.87 22.70
C ASP A 150 -42.77 6.04 21.17
N GLY A 151 -42.22 5.03 20.49
CA GLY A 151 -41.83 5.11 19.07
C GLY A 151 -40.44 5.74 18.87
N GLY A 152 -40.14 6.14 17.63
CA GLY A 152 -38.86 6.76 17.26
C GLY A 152 -37.78 5.79 16.73
N TYR A 153 -38.05 4.48 16.74
CA TYR A 153 -37.18 3.47 16.15
C TYR A 153 -36.86 3.76 14.68
N GLU A 154 -37.86 4.09 13.86
CA GLU A 154 -37.66 4.42 12.44
C GLU A 154 -36.74 5.63 12.24
N GLY A 155 -36.85 6.63 13.12
CA GLY A 155 -35.97 7.80 13.14
C GLY A 155 -34.54 7.41 13.49
N ALA A 156 -34.34 6.59 14.53
CA ALA A 156 -33.02 6.09 14.92
C ALA A 156 -32.34 5.27 13.81
N VAL A 157 -33.08 4.37 13.15
CA VAL A 157 -32.59 3.60 12.00
C VAL A 157 -32.20 4.52 10.85
N THR A 158 -33.02 5.53 10.55
CA THR A 158 -32.75 6.50 9.47
C THR A 158 -31.49 7.29 9.77
N SER A 159 -31.36 7.84 10.98
CA SER A 159 -30.14 8.58 11.38
C SER A 159 -28.90 7.70 11.34
N ALA A 160 -28.95 6.46 11.84
CA ALA A 160 -27.82 5.54 11.77
C ALA A 160 -27.45 5.16 10.33
N ALA A 161 -28.44 5.05 9.44
CA ALA A 161 -28.20 4.81 8.02
C ALA A 161 -27.50 6.01 7.35
N ASP A 162 -27.96 7.23 7.63
CA ASP A 162 -27.35 8.46 7.11
C ASP A 162 -25.92 8.64 7.63
N GLU A 163 -25.68 8.38 8.93
CA GLU A 163 -24.34 8.40 9.53
C GLU A 163 -23.40 7.37 8.88
N TYR A 164 -23.88 6.15 8.66
CA TYR A 164 -23.11 5.12 7.96
C TYR A 164 -22.77 5.52 6.53
N LEU A 165 -23.72 6.10 5.80
CA LEU A 165 -23.48 6.58 4.43
C LEU A 165 -22.44 7.70 4.38
N ALA A 166 -22.55 8.69 5.28
CA ALA A 166 -21.58 9.76 5.39
C ALA A 166 -20.17 9.22 5.74
N ALA A 167 -20.08 8.34 6.74
CA ALA A 167 -18.81 7.75 7.15
C ALA A 167 -18.19 6.88 6.04
N ARG A 168 -19.01 6.21 5.24
CA ARG A 168 -18.55 5.46 4.05
C ARG A 168 -17.99 6.41 2.99
N ASP A 169 -18.66 7.51 2.68
CA ASP A 169 -18.19 8.48 1.69
C ASP A 169 -16.86 9.11 2.13
N ASP A 170 -16.71 9.42 3.41
CA ASP A 170 -15.45 9.89 4.00
C ASP A 170 -14.32 8.84 3.92
N ALA A 171 -14.64 7.57 4.18
CA ALA A 171 -13.68 6.47 4.05
C ALA A 171 -13.21 6.26 2.60
N VAL A 172 -14.13 6.39 1.63
CA VAL A 172 -13.79 6.35 0.19
C VAL A 172 -12.90 7.53 -0.19
N ALA A 173 -13.25 8.75 0.22
CA ALA A 173 -12.44 9.93 -0.06
C ALA A 173 -11.03 9.84 0.57
N ALA A 174 -10.93 9.30 1.79
CA ALA A 174 -9.65 9.06 2.44
C ALA A 174 -8.82 7.98 1.72
N GLN A 175 -9.48 6.95 1.17
CA GLN A 175 -8.83 5.90 0.39
C GLN A 175 -8.26 6.46 -0.91
N ASP A 176 -9.05 7.23 -1.65
CA ASP A 176 -8.63 7.90 -2.88
C ASP A 176 -7.44 8.82 -2.61
N LEU A 177 -7.49 9.61 -1.53
CA LEU A 177 -6.37 10.45 -1.13
C LEU A 177 -5.12 9.62 -0.80
N ALA A 178 -5.23 8.53 -0.04
CA ALA A 178 -4.09 7.67 0.29
C ALA A 178 -3.46 7.03 -0.97
N ASN A 179 -4.29 6.63 -1.94
CA ASN A 179 -3.85 6.11 -3.23
C ASN A 179 -3.15 7.18 -4.07
N ASP A 180 -3.68 8.40 -4.12
CA ASP A 180 -3.06 9.54 -4.81
C ASP A 180 -1.69 9.90 -4.21
N ARG A 181 -1.58 9.87 -2.87
CA ARG A 181 -0.30 10.08 -2.18
C ARG A 181 0.68 8.95 -2.44
N LEU A 182 0.24 7.70 -2.48
CA LEU A 182 1.08 6.56 -2.85
C LEU A 182 1.57 6.66 -4.29
N SER A 183 0.69 7.03 -5.22
CA SER A 183 1.04 7.27 -6.63
C SER A 183 2.08 8.39 -6.74
N THR A 184 1.88 9.51 -6.06
CA THR A 184 2.86 10.62 -6.04
C THR A 184 4.20 10.22 -5.41
N LEU A 185 4.18 9.39 -4.37
CA LEU A 185 5.36 8.87 -3.68
C LEU A 185 6.19 7.92 -4.55
N THR A 186 5.50 7.11 -5.36
CA THR A 186 6.12 6.08 -6.20
C THR A 186 6.42 6.58 -7.62
N ASP A 187 6.04 7.83 -7.92
CA ASP A 187 6.01 8.43 -9.25
C ASP A 187 5.17 7.58 -10.24
N GLY A 188 4.01 7.12 -9.79
CA GLY A 188 3.03 6.34 -10.56
C GLY A 188 3.40 4.86 -10.74
N ARG A 189 4.42 4.36 -10.05
CA ARG A 189 4.83 2.95 -10.14
C ARG A 189 4.00 2.10 -9.18
N GLU A 190 3.38 1.04 -9.71
CA GLU A 190 2.80 0.00 -8.88
C GLU A 190 3.90 -0.71 -8.08
N LEU A 191 3.66 -0.88 -6.78
CA LEU A 191 4.52 -1.67 -5.89
C LEU A 191 3.93 -3.08 -5.80
N SER A 192 4.80 -4.10 -5.72
CA SER A 192 4.33 -5.42 -5.32
C SER A 192 3.77 -5.39 -3.88
N ASP A 193 2.92 -6.35 -3.54
CA ASP A 193 2.37 -6.49 -2.19
C ASP A 193 3.46 -6.56 -1.11
N ASP A 194 4.58 -7.24 -1.42
CA ASP A 194 5.74 -7.36 -0.54
C ASP A 194 6.44 -6.00 -0.34
N ALA A 195 6.66 -5.25 -1.43
CA ALA A 195 7.27 -3.93 -1.35
C ALA A 195 6.36 -2.91 -0.66
N PHE A 196 5.05 -2.98 -0.90
CA PHE A 196 4.07 -2.14 -0.23
C PHE A 196 3.99 -2.44 1.27
N SER A 197 4.03 -3.72 1.66
CA SER A 197 4.06 -4.14 3.06
C SER A 197 5.34 -3.66 3.75
N GLU A 198 6.49 -3.75 3.08
CA GLU A 198 7.75 -3.23 3.59
C GLU A 198 7.74 -1.70 3.74
N LEU A 199 7.15 -0.97 2.78
CA LEU A 199 6.96 0.48 2.89
C LEU A 199 6.16 0.86 4.14
N LYS A 200 5.02 0.21 4.37
CA LYS A 200 4.19 0.45 5.57
C LYS A 200 4.96 0.16 6.85
N ARG A 201 5.69 -0.96 6.89
CA ARG A 201 6.57 -1.32 8.02
C ARG A 201 7.61 -0.24 8.32
N LEU A 202 8.21 0.36 7.28
CA LEU A 202 9.20 1.44 7.44
C LEU A 202 8.57 2.72 7.99
N LEU A 203 7.33 3.01 7.63
CA LEU A 203 6.59 4.19 8.07
C LEU A 203 5.89 4.03 9.43
N ASN A 204 5.92 2.81 10.00
CA ASN A 204 5.16 2.42 11.18
C ASN A 204 3.65 2.56 10.98
N LEU A 205 3.16 2.04 9.86
CA LEU A 205 1.75 1.93 9.48
C LEU A 205 1.26 0.49 9.60
#